data_AF-A0A7Y0PT78-F1
#
_entry.id   AF-A0A7Y0PT78-F1
#
_cell.length_a   1.000
_cell.length_b   1.000
_cell.length_c   1.000
_cell.angle_alpha   90.00
_cell.angle_beta   90.00
_cell.angle_gamma   90.00
#
_symmetry.space_group_name_H-M   'P 1'
#
loop_
_entity.id
_entity.type
_entity.pdbx_description
1 polymer ?
#
loop_
_entity_poly.entity_id
_entity_poly.type
_entity_poly.pdbx_seq_one_letter_code
_entity_poly.pdbx_strand_id
1 'polypeptide(L)' 'MARLNVWVPDDLAARARELGLNVSALTQSALRAEVERHATDHWLDSLPAPTGRADHDAVLAALDDAREEFGTAGGR' A
#
# COMPACT_ATOMS: atom_id res chain seq x y z
N MET A 1 -13.04 4.10 15.50
CA MET A 1 -12.52 2.81 14.99
C MET A 1 -13.69 1.84 14.84
N ALA A 2 -13.72 1.06 13.77
CA ALA A 2 -14.67 -0.05 13.64
C ALA A 2 -14.26 -1.20 14.58
N ARG A 3 -15.25 -1.90 15.15
CA ARG A 3 -15.02 -3.09 15.97
C ARG A 3 -15.00 -4.32 15.08
N LEU A 4 -13.92 -5.11 15.16
CA LEU A 4 -13.76 -6.39 14.47
C LEU A 4 -13.67 -7.51 15.51
N ASN A 5 -14.38 -8.63 15.29
CA ASN A 5 -14.20 -9.84 16.08
C ASN A 5 -13.25 -10.77 15.33
N VAL A 6 -12.19 -11.24 16.01
CA VAL A 6 -11.20 -12.17 15.44
C VAL A 6 -11.32 -13.49 16.18
N TRP A 7 -11.50 -14.58 15.41
CA TRP A 7 -11.52 -15.93 15.93
C TRP A 7 -10.13 -16.54 15.87
N VAL A 8 -9.71 -17.14 16.97
CA VAL A 8 -8.43 -17.83 17.12
C VAL A 8 -8.63 -19.14 17.89
N PRO A 9 -7.73 -20.13 17.74
CA PRO A 9 -7.74 -21.32 18.57
C PRO A 9 -7.69 -21.00 20.08
N ASP A 10 -8.38 -21.78 20.90
CA ASP A 10 -8.50 -21.56 22.35
C ASP A 10 -7.13 -21.60 23.06
N ASP A 11 -6.24 -22.50 22.64
CA ASP A 11 -4.90 -22.62 23.20
C ASP A 11 -4.04 -21.39 22.90
N LEU A 12 -4.21 -20.80 21.70
CA LEU A 12 -3.55 -19.56 21.32
C LEU A 12 -4.11 -18.37 22.12
N ALA A 13 -5.42 -18.30 22.31
CA ALA A 13 -6.06 -17.27 23.13
C ALA A 13 -5.57 -17.34 24.60
N ALA A 14 -5.48 -18.54 25.16
CA ALA A 14 -4.99 -18.77 26.52
C ALA A 14 -3.54 -18.29 26.66
N ARG A 15 -2.64 -18.73 25.77
CA ARG A 15 -1.23 -18.30 25.77
C ARG A 15 -1.07 -16.80 25.58
N ALA A 16 -1.82 -16.19 24.66
CA ALA A 16 -1.76 -14.75 24.43
C ALA A 16 -2.17 -13.96 25.68
N ARG A 17 -3.17 -14.46 26.42
CA ARG A 17 -3.62 -13.88 27.69
C ARG A 17 -2.57 -14.05 28.79
N GLU A 18 -1.99 -15.23 28.93
CA GLU A 18 -0.91 -15.50 29.90
C GLU A 18 0.29 -14.58 29.69
N LEU A 19 0.63 -14.31 28.43
CA LEU A 19 1.71 -13.42 28.04
C LEU A 19 1.33 -11.92 28.04
N GLY A 20 0.07 -11.58 28.35
CA GLY A 20 -0.40 -10.19 28.38
C GLY A 20 -0.36 -9.49 27.01
N LEU A 21 -0.49 -10.23 25.91
CA LEU A 21 -0.37 -9.67 24.57
C LEU A 21 -1.54 -8.75 24.23
N ASN A 22 -1.24 -7.61 23.61
CA ASN A 22 -2.26 -6.73 23.06
C ASN A 22 -2.71 -7.23 21.67
N VAL A 23 -3.69 -8.14 21.68
CA VAL A 23 -4.23 -8.78 20.46
C VAL A 23 -4.75 -7.74 19.46
N SER A 24 -5.36 -6.66 19.93
CA SER A 24 -5.85 -5.58 19.08
C SER A 24 -4.72 -4.88 18.34
N ALA A 25 -3.62 -4.53 19.04
CA ALA A 25 -2.47 -3.88 18.43
C ALA A 25 -1.76 -4.81 17.42
N LEU A 26 -1.60 -6.09 17.78
CA LEU A 26 -1.01 -7.09 16.88
C LEU A 26 -1.86 -7.29 15.62
N THR A 27 -3.18 -7.42 15.78
CA THR A 27 -4.12 -7.52 14.65
C THR A 27 -4.04 -6.29 13.76
N GLN A 28 -4.03 -5.08 14.33
CA GLN A 28 -3.95 -3.83 13.56
C GLN A 28 -2.64 -3.72 12.79
N SER A 29 -1.51 -4.11 13.40
CA SER A 29 -0.20 -4.13 12.74
C SER A 29 -0.20 -5.09 11.55
N ALA A 30 -0.69 -6.32 11.75
CA ALA A 30 -0.79 -7.32 10.71
C ALA A 30 -1.71 -6.87 9.56
N LEU A 31 -2.87 -6.30 9.88
CA LEU A 31 -3.81 -5.77 8.89
C LEU A 31 -3.21 -4.61 8.09
N ARG A 32 -2.51 -3.68 8.74
CA ARG A 32 -1.84 -2.56 8.04
C ARG A 32 -0.79 -3.08 7.06
N ALA A 33 0.07 -3.99 7.51
CA ALA A 33 1.11 -4.57 6.68
C ALA A 33 0.51 -5.33 5.48
N GLU A 34 -0.61 -6.04 5.67
CA GLU A 34 -1.31 -6.70 4.57
C GLU A 34 -1.91 -5.68 3.60
N VAL A 35 -2.62 -4.66 4.10
CA VAL A 35 -3.18 -3.61 3.24
C VAL A 35 -2.09 -2.91 2.42
N GLU A 36 -0.93 -2.63 3.02
CA GLU A 36 0.21 -2.04 2.31
C GLU A 36 0.77 -2.98 1.24
N ARG A 37 0.79 -4.30 1.47
CA ARG A 37 1.17 -5.28 0.44
C ARG A 37 0.25 -5.23 -0.78
N HIS A 38 -1.05 -5.04 -0.57
CA HIS A 38 -2.05 -4.94 -1.65
C HIS A 38 -2.19 -3.54 -2.23
N ALA A 39 -1.52 -2.53 -1.68
CA ALA A 39 -1.71 -1.14 -2.08
C ALA A 39 -1.30 -0.89 -3.53
N THR A 40 -0.21 -1.51 -4.00
CA THR A 40 0.24 -1.39 -5.39
C THR A 40 -0.75 -2.03 -6.36
N ASP A 41 -1.22 -3.23 -6.07
CA ASP A 41 -2.18 -3.94 -6.93
C ASP A 41 -3.50 -3.19 -7.00
N HIS A 42 -4.02 -2.74 -5.85
CA HIS A 42 -5.21 -1.90 -5.81
C HIS A 42 -5.02 -0.57 -6.58
N TRP A 43 -3.83 0.03 -6.50
CA TRP A 43 -3.53 1.23 -7.29
C TRP A 43 -3.52 0.91 -8.78
N LEU A 44 -2.91 -0.19 -9.21
CA LEU A 44 -2.91 -0.63 -10.62
C LEU A 44 -4.32 -0.88 -11.13
N ASP A 45 -5.17 -1.55 -10.34
CA ASP A 45 -6.57 -1.81 -10.68
C ASP A 45 -7.40 -0.54 -10.80
N SER A 46 -6.99 0.54 -10.12
CA SER A 46 -7.65 1.85 -10.20
C SER A 46 -7.29 2.64 -11.46
N LEU A 47 -6.22 2.25 -12.18
CA LEU A 47 -5.80 2.95 -13.38
C LEU A 47 -6.72 2.61 -14.57
N PRO A 48 -7.04 3.58 -15.43
CA PRO A 48 -7.75 3.30 -16.67
C PRO A 48 -6.94 2.33 -17.53
N ALA A 49 -7.64 1.43 -18.23
CA ALA A 49 -7.01 0.51 -19.15
C ALA A 49 -6.17 1.28 -20.20
N PRO A 50 -4.94 0.85 -20.53
CA PRO A 50 -4.11 1.56 -21.48
C PRO A 50 -4.79 1.64 -22.86
N THR A 51 -5.06 2.87 -23.32
CA THR A 51 -5.66 3.11 -24.63
C THR A 51 -4.56 3.36 -25.67
N GLY A 52 -3.87 2.30 -26.10
CA GLY A 52 -2.93 2.35 -27.23
C GLY A 52 -1.50 1.88 -26.93
N ARG A 53 -0.64 1.94 -27.96
CA ARG A 53 0.81 1.73 -27.83
C ARG A 53 1.52 3.07 -27.82
N ALA A 54 2.41 3.28 -26.86
CA ALA A 54 3.33 4.41 -26.86
C ALA A 54 4.67 3.97 -27.46
N ASP A 55 5.24 4.83 -28.29
CA ASP A 55 6.59 4.65 -28.81
C ASP A 55 7.62 4.97 -27.71
N HIS A 56 8.71 4.19 -27.66
CA HIS A 56 9.70 4.31 -26.59
C HIS A 56 10.35 5.70 -26.54
N ASP A 57 10.73 6.24 -27.71
CA ASP A 57 11.44 7.51 -27.79
C ASP A 57 10.50 8.66 -27.41
N ALA A 58 9.21 8.57 -27.79
CA ALA A 58 8.19 9.52 -27.39
C ALA A 58 7.96 9.54 -25.86
N VAL A 59 8.02 8.37 -25.21
CA VAL A 59 7.91 8.28 -23.74
C VAL A 59 9.11 8.90 -23.06
N LEU A 60 10.32 8.62 -23.55
CA LEU A 60 11.55 9.20 -22.99
C LEU A 60 11.56 10.73 -23.10
N ALA A 61 11.19 11.27 -24.26
CA ALA A 61 11.07 12.71 -24.45
C ALA A 61 10.08 13.34 -23.45
N ALA A 62 8.90 12.76 -23.26
CA ALA A 62 7.92 13.26 -22.30
C ALA A 62 8.40 13.21 -20.85
N LEU A 63 9.20 12.21 -20.47
CA LEU A 63 9.79 12.12 -19.13
C LEU A 63 10.88 13.16 -18.91
N ASP A 64 11.68 13.45 -19.94
CA ASP A 64 12.71 14.49 -19.88
C ASP A 64 12.07 15.88 -19.78
N ASP A 65 11.05 16.16 -20.59
CA ASP A 65 10.26 17.40 -20.52
C ASP A 65 9.67 17.62 -19.11
N ALA A 66 9.05 16.59 -18.53
CA ALA A 66 8.50 16.65 -17.18
C ALA A 66 9.60 16.91 -16.14
N ARG A 67 10.78 16.29 -16.28
CA ARG A 67 11.91 16.50 -15.35
C ARG A 67 12.41 17.93 -15.39
N GLU A 68 12.47 18.53 -16.58
CA GLU A 68 12.83 19.94 -16.74
C GLU A 68 11.79 20.88 -16.10
N GLU A 69 10.50 20.58 -16.27
CA GLU A 69 9.40 21.32 -15.63
C GLU A 69 9.46 21.24 -14.08
N PHE A 70 9.65 20.05 -13.51
CA PHE A 70 9.75 19.89 -12.05
C PHE A 70 11.07 20.43 -11.46
N GLY A 71 12.16 20.37 -12.22
CA GLY A 71 13.48 20.87 -11.80
C GLY A 71 13.56 22.40 -11.75
N THR A 72 12.77 23.10 -12.56
CA THR A 72 12.69 24.57 -12.55
C THR A 72 11.82 25.12 -11.41
N ALA A 73 10.93 24.30 -10.83
CA ALA A 73 10.07 24.69 -9.69
C ALA A 73 10.74 24.58 -8.31
N GLY A 74 11.84 23.84 -8.17
CA GLY A 74 12.56 23.63 -6.89
C GLY A 74 13.65 24.67 -6.56
N GLY A 75 13.86 25.66 -7.44
CA GLY A 75 14.85 26.72 -7.26
C GLY A 75 14.24 28.00 -6.71
N ARG A 76 13.82 28.02 -5.43
CA ARG A 76 13.66 29.24 -4.63
C ARG A 76 13.74 28.94 -3.14
#